data_AF-A0A0B6YGH7-F1
#
_entry.id   AF-A0A0B6YGH7-F1
#
_cell.length_a   1.000
_cell.length_b   1.000
_cell.length_c   1.000
_cell.angle_alpha   90.00
_cell.angle_beta   90.00
_cell.angle_gamma   90.00
#
_symmetry.space_group_name_H-M   'P 1'
#
loop_
_entity.id
_entity.type
_entity.pdbx_description
1 polymer ?
#
loop_
_entity_poly.entity_id
_entity_poly.type
_entity_poly.pdbx_seq_one_letter_code
_entity_poly.pdbx_strand_id
1 'polypeptide(L)'
;EEKSIFSKHLTQAEDWLYDEGEDAQSDIYHEKLHSLKKFGNPIIERYQAHHKKIEDEKRAAIEKAEAERKAKLDAEAAEAKAAADVKKE
;
A
#
# COMPACT_ATOMS: atom_id res chain seq x y z
N GLU A 1 3.39 -0.42 22.29
CA GLU A 1 3.67 -1.71 22.96
C GLU A 1 4.14 -2.79 21.98
N GLU A 2 3.39 -3.09 20.90
CA GLU A 2 3.77 -4.08 19.87
C GLU A 2 5.21 -3.94 19.34
N LYS A 3 5.65 -2.71 19.01
CA LYS A 3 7.03 -2.46 18.54
C LYS A 3 8.08 -2.98 19.54
N SER A 4 7.91 -2.66 20.82
CA SER A 4 8.88 -3.07 21.86
C SER A 4 8.87 -4.57 22.06
N ILE A 5 7.70 -5.20 22.03
CA ILE A 5 7.56 -6.66 22.12
C ILE A 5 8.26 -7.34 20.94
N PHE A 6 8.01 -6.87 19.71
CA PHE A 6 8.63 -7.46 18.53
C PHE A 6 10.15 -7.26 18.50
N SER A 7 10.64 -6.07 18.90
CA SER A 7 12.07 -5.82 19.05
C SER A 7 12.71 -6.80 20.04
N LYS A 8 12.05 -7.12 21.16
CA LYS A 8 12.55 -8.13 22.11
C LYS A 8 12.61 -9.52 21.49
N HIS A 9 11.58 -9.94 20.74
CA HIS A 9 11.60 -11.23 20.05
C HIS A 9 12.73 -11.32 19.01
N LEU A 10 13.02 -10.22 18.32
CA LEU A 10 14.12 -10.14 17.36
C LEU A 10 15.48 -10.25 18.07
N THR A 11 15.70 -9.50 19.15
CA THR A 11 16.93 -9.60 19.95
C THR A 11 17.12 -11.01 20.49
N GLN A 12 16.07 -11.65 21.01
CA GLN A 12 16.16 -13.04 21.49
C GLN A 12 16.48 -14.04 20.38
N ALA A 13 16.01 -13.81 19.16
CA ALA A 13 16.36 -14.63 18.02
C ALA A 13 17.81 -14.41 17.58
N GLU A 14 18.32 -13.18 17.67
CA GLU A 14 19.71 -12.83 17.44
C GLU A 14 20.63 -13.46 18.48
N ASP A 15 20.33 -13.31 19.77
CA ASP A 15 21.08 -13.93 20.87
C ASP A 15 21.12 -15.46 20.69
N TRP A 16 19.99 -16.07 20.34
CA TRP A 16 19.92 -17.51 20.06
C TRP A 16 20.85 -17.95 18.92
N LEU A 17 21.01 -17.15 17.86
CA LEU A 17 21.92 -17.48 16.76
C LEU A 17 23.39 -17.53 17.19
N TYR A 18 23.77 -16.73 18.19
CA TYR A 18 25.13 -16.69 18.72
C TYR A 18 25.38 -17.69 19.85
N ASP A 19 24.32 -18.24 20.45
CA ASP A 19 24.38 -19.25 21.51
C ASP A 19 24.09 -20.66 20.94
N GLU A 20 22.86 -21.16 21.13
CA GLU A 20 22.45 -22.54 20.81
C GLU A 20 22.17 -22.76 19.31
N GLY A 21 22.14 -21.68 18.53
CA GLY A 21 21.67 -21.68 17.15
C GLY A 21 22.72 -22.14 16.14
N GLU A 22 24.02 -21.97 16.41
CA GLU A 22 25.10 -22.18 15.43
C GLU A 22 25.00 -23.56 14.75
N ASP A 23 24.87 -24.63 15.55
CA ASP A 23 24.78 -26.02 15.10
C ASP A 23 23.34 -26.57 15.06
N ALA A 24 22.32 -25.71 15.15
CA ALA A 24 20.93 -26.15 15.17
C ALA A 24 20.50 -26.78 13.83
N GLN A 25 19.60 -27.76 13.90
CA GLN A 25 19.03 -28.35 12.68
C GLN A 25 18.19 -27.32 11.92
N SER A 26 18.13 -27.45 10.59
CA SER A 26 17.42 -26.52 9.71
C SER A 26 15.96 -26.28 10.14
N ASP A 27 15.25 -27.31 10.61
CA ASP A 27 13.86 -27.17 11.06
C ASP A 27 13.72 -26.19 12.23
N ILE A 28 14.70 -26.13 13.13
CA ILE A 28 14.69 -25.20 14.28
C ILE A 28 14.80 -23.74 13.80
N TYR A 29 15.64 -23.49 12.79
CA TYR A 29 15.71 -22.17 12.14
C TYR A 29 14.36 -21.77 11.51
N HIS A 30 13.69 -22.71 10.85
CA HIS A 30 12.38 -22.48 10.25
C HIS A 30 11.33 -22.17 11.31
N GLU A 31 11.33 -22.88 12.44
CA GLU A 31 10.41 -22.63 13.55
C GLU A 31 10.61 -21.24 14.17
N LYS A 32 11.87 -20.84 14.43
CA LYS A 32 12.20 -19.49 14.93
C LYS A 32 11.73 -18.41 13.96
N LEU A 33 12.03 -18.57 12.67
CA LEU A 33 11.59 -17.65 11.62
C LEU A 33 10.06 -17.59 11.51
N HIS A 34 9.38 -18.73 11.60
CA HIS A 34 7.93 -18.80 11.55
C HIS A 34 7.29 -18.08 12.75
N SER A 35 7.87 -18.23 13.95
CA SER A 35 7.43 -17.49 15.14
C SER A 35 7.54 -15.97 14.95
N LEU A 36 8.67 -15.48 14.43
CA LEU A 36 8.84 -14.07 14.11
C LEU A 36 7.84 -13.59 13.06
N LYS A 37 7.62 -14.37 11.99
CA LYS A 37 6.65 -14.04 10.94
C LYS A 37 5.21 -14.00 11.45
N LYS A 38 4.82 -14.87 12.39
CA LYS A 38 3.48 -14.82 13.00
C LYS A 38 3.19 -13.47 13.65
N PHE A 39 4.20 -12.84 14.26
CA PHE A 39 4.06 -11.51 14.84
C PHE A 39 4.26 -10.38 13.81
N GLY A 40 5.23 -10.53 12.90
CA GLY A 40 5.61 -9.51 11.94
C GLY A 40 4.66 -9.35 10.75
N ASN A 41 4.09 -10.45 10.24
CA ASN A 41 3.23 -10.42 9.06
C ASN A 41 1.99 -9.52 9.24
N PRO A 42 1.25 -9.58 10.37
CA PRO A 42 0.13 -8.65 10.59
C PRO A 42 0.54 -7.18 10.55
N ILE A 43 1.76 -6.84 10.98
CA ILE A 43 2.27 -5.45 10.93
C ILE A 43 2.49 -5.03 9.47
N ILE A 44 3.09 -5.92 8.66
CA ILE A 44 3.33 -5.69 7.23
C ILE A 44 2.00 -5.55 6.49
N GLU A 45 1.04 -6.43 6.75
CA GLU A 45 -0.29 -6.40 6.15
C GLU A 45 -1.01 -5.08 6.44
N ARG A 46 -0.96 -4.58 7.69
CA ARG A 46 -1.53 -3.27 8.05
C ARG A 46 -0.86 -2.13 7.26
N TYR A 47 0.47 -2.15 7.14
CA TYR A 47 1.21 -1.15 6.39
C TYR A 47 0.85 -1.16 4.89
N GLN A 48 0.79 -2.35 4.28
CA GLN A 48 0.43 -2.53 2.88
C GLN A 48 -1.01 -2.12 2.60
N ALA A 49 -1.95 -2.50 3.46
CA ALA A 49 -3.35 -2.11 3.34
C ALA A 49 -3.53 -0.59 3.40
N HIS A 50 -2.80 0.08 4.31
CA HIS A 50 -2.82 1.53 4.41
C HIS A 50 -2.26 2.20 3.15
N HIS A 51 -1.13 1.71 2.62
CA HIS A 51 -0.56 2.25 1.38
C HIS A 51 -1.49 2.04 0.20
N LYS A 52 -2.05 0.83 0.06
CA LYS A 52 -3.00 0.52 -1.00
C LYS A 52 -4.22 1.45 -0.95
N LYS A 53 -4.77 1.67 0.25
CA LYS A 53 -5.90 2.61 0.42
C LYS A 53 -5.56 4.01 -0.08
N ILE A 54 -4.39 4.54 0.28
CA ILE A 54 -3.94 5.87 -0.18
C ILE A 54 -3.80 5.91 -1.70
N GLU A 55 -3.23 4.88 -2.30
CA GLU A 55 -3.07 4.81 -3.76
C GLU A 55 -4.42 4.69 -4.48
N ASP A 56 -5.35 3.91 -3.94
CA ASP A 56 -6.71 3.78 -4.47
C ASP A 56 -7.46 5.14 -4.39
N GLU A 57 -7.33 5.87 -3.27
CA GLU A 57 -7.90 7.21 -3.09
C GLU A 57 -7.31 8.23 -4.09
N LYS A 58 -5.99 8.21 -4.28
CA LYS A 58 -5.31 9.07 -5.27
C LYS A 58 -5.79 8.76 -6.68
N ARG A 59 -5.88 7.48 -7.04
CA ARG A 59 -6.34 7.04 -8.35
C ARG A 59 -7.77 7.48 -8.61
N ALA A 60 -8.66 7.31 -7.63
CA ALA A 60 -10.05 7.76 -7.73
C ALA A 60 -10.15 9.29 -7.88
N ALA A 61 -9.30 10.05 -7.19
CA ALA A 61 -9.25 11.51 -7.33
C ALA A 61 -8.77 11.94 -8.73
N ILE A 62 -7.76 11.26 -9.28
CA ILE A 62 -7.26 11.52 -10.63
C ILE A 62 -8.35 11.22 -11.66
N GLU A 63 -9.00 10.06 -11.58
CA GLU A 63 -10.06 9.67 -12.51
C GLU A 63 -11.24 10.65 -12.47
N LYS A 64 -11.63 11.08 -11.27
CA LYS A 64 -12.68 12.10 -11.11
C LYS A 64 -12.27 13.43 -11.75
N ALA A 65 -11.04 13.90 -11.51
CA ALA A 65 -10.55 15.15 -12.08
C ALA A 65 -10.47 15.09 -13.62
N GLU A 66 -10.07 13.95 -14.18
CA GLU A 66 -10.05 13.72 -15.62
C GLU A 66 -11.46 13.70 -16.22
N ALA A 67 -12.41 13.04 -15.57
CA ALA A 67 -13.81 13.02 -15.99
C ALA A 67 -14.43 14.42 -15.96
N GLU A 68 -14.20 15.18 -14.89
CA GLU A 68 -14.65 16.58 -14.79
C GLU A 68 -14.01 17.48 -15.85
N ARG A 69 -12.70 17.32 -16.10
CA ARG A 69 -12.00 18.08 -17.15
C ARG A 69 -12.56 17.74 -18.53
N LYS A 70 -12.78 16.47 -18.81
CA LYS A 70 -13.37 16.03 -20.08
C LYS A 70 -14.79 16.59 -20.25
N ALA A 71 -15.63 16.52 -19.22
CA ALA A 71 -16.99 17.07 -19.27
C ALA A 71 -17.00 18.58 -19.54
N LYS A 72 -16.06 19.33 -18.95
CA LYS A 72 -15.90 20.77 -19.24
C LYS A 72 -15.50 21.03 -20.70
N LEU A 73 -14.52 20.28 -21.22
CA LEU A 73 -14.09 20.40 -22.62
C LEU A 73 -15.22 20.05 -23.60
N ASP A 74 -15.97 18.99 -23.31
CA ASP A 74 -17.10 18.57 -24.14
C ASP A 74 -18.24 19.61 -24.12
N ALA A 75 -18.52 20.22 -22.96
CA ALA A 75 -19.51 21.28 -22.82
C ALA A 75 -19.08 22.56 -23.58
N GLU A 76 -17.83 22.98 -23.44
CA GLU A 76 -17.27 24.14 -24.14
C GLU A 76 -17.28 23.92 -25.67
N ALA A 77 -16.95 22.72 -26.13
CA ALA A 77 -17.02 22.37 -27.55
C ALA A 77 -18.45 22.37 -28.10
N ALA A 78 -19.44 21.95 -27.31
CA ALA A 78 -20.85 21.99 -27.69
C ALA A 78 -21.36 23.44 -27.79
N GLU A 79 -20.99 24.29 -26.83
CA GLU A 79 -21.32 25.72 -26.84
C GLU A 79 -20.69 26.44 -28.04
N ALA A 80 -19.42 26.17 -28.33
CA ALA A 80 -18.71 26.73 -29.49
C ALA A 80 -19.37 26.33 -30.83
N LYS A 81 -19.84 25.08 -30.96
CA LYS A 81 -20.58 24.63 -32.14
C LYS A 81 -21.92 25.35 -32.29
N ALA A 82 -22.71 25.42 -31.22
CA ALA A 82 -24.00 26.11 -31.23
C ALA A 82 -23.85 27.61 -31.60
N ALA A 83 -22.83 28.28 -31.07
CA ALA A 83 -22.55 29.68 -31.42
C ALA A 83 -22.11 29.87 -32.88
N ALA A 84 -21.44 28.88 -33.48
CA ALA A 84 -21.03 28.92 -34.88
C ALA A 84 -22.22 28.66 -35.83
N ASP A 85 -23.14 27.77 -35.47
CA ASP A 85 -24.36 27.50 -36.24
C ASP A 85 -25.29 28.72 -36.26
N VAL A 86 -25.46 29.42 -35.13
CA VAL A 86 -26.25 30.66 -35.04
C VAL A 86 -25.67 31.82 -35.88
N LYS A 87 -24.35 31.85 -36.12
CA LYS A 87 -23.72 32.87 -36.98
C LYS A 87 -23.80 32.56 -38.48
N LYS A 88 -24.28 31.37 -38.86
CA LYS A 88 -24.39 30.92 -40.26
C LYS A 88 -25.80 31.07 -40.84
N GLU A 89 -26.82 31.27 -40.00
CA GLU A 89 -28.17 31.71 -40.38
C GLU A 89 -28.28 33.25 -40.36
#